data_AF-A0A0A1TEH8-F1
#
_entry.id   AF-A0A0A1TEH8-F1
#
_cell.length_a   1.000
_cell.length_b   1.000
_cell.length_c   1.000
_cell.angle_alpha   90.00
_cell.angle_beta   90.00
_cell.angle_gamma   90.00
#
_symmetry.space_group_name_H-M   'P 1'
#
loop_
_entity.id
_entity.type
_entity.pdbx_description
1 polymer ?
#
loop_
_entity_poly.entity_id
_entity_poly.type
_entity_poly.pdbx_seq_one_letter_code
_entity_poly.pdbx_strand_id
1 'polypeptide(L)'
;MEDFPWHTDCSYEDPPPRYFALHVLAADRFGGGTLSVVPVHRLVECLDDATVAQLMLPDYRIRIPAEFLKNAECRHIDKPLLLRSAIKVGVVMMRFRADIITPLNATAARALEDLQEQLKYKAADAAIHLTAGRLPSHSIILIDNRRWLHARNTVTDPQRHLRRVRWDAAPVW
;
A
#
# COMPACT_ATOMS: atom_id res chain seq x y z
N MET A 1 19.71 2.14 -2.74
CA MET A 1 18.56 1.81 -1.86
C MET A 1 17.67 0.87 -2.64
N GLU A 2 17.35 -0.30 -2.09
CA GLU A 2 16.63 -1.38 -2.79
C GLU A 2 15.20 -0.99 -3.21
N ASP A 3 14.56 -1.86 -3.97
CA ASP A 3 13.15 -1.75 -4.33
C ASP A 3 12.28 -1.72 -3.06
N PHE A 4 11.22 -0.91 -3.11
CA PHE A 4 10.20 -0.87 -2.07
C PHE A 4 8.90 -1.43 -2.65
N PRO A 5 8.46 -2.63 -2.20
CA PRO A 5 7.38 -3.37 -2.85
C PRO A 5 6.02 -2.68 -2.67
N TRP A 6 5.02 -3.19 -3.36
CA TRP A 6 3.65 -2.71 -3.29
C TRP A 6 3.09 -2.68 -1.87
N HIS A 7 2.63 -1.51 -1.45
CA HIS A 7 2.05 -1.30 -0.12
C HIS A 7 1.12 -0.07 -0.07
N THR A 8 0.40 0.05 1.04
CA THR A 8 -0.21 1.29 1.52
C THR A 8 0.63 1.87 2.65
N ASP A 9 0.74 3.19 2.74
CA ASP A 9 1.46 3.87 3.81
C ASP A 9 0.85 3.55 5.18
N CYS A 10 1.71 3.26 6.16
CA CYS A 10 1.31 3.07 7.56
C CYS A 10 0.17 2.05 7.73
N SER A 11 0.22 0.93 7.01
CA SER A 11 -0.77 -0.16 7.15
C SER A 11 -0.86 -0.74 8.58
N TYR A 12 0.17 -0.54 9.39
CA TYR A 12 0.25 -0.93 10.80
C TYR A 12 -0.36 0.10 11.78
N GLU A 13 -0.70 1.31 11.35
CA GLU A 13 -1.36 2.30 12.20
C GLU A 13 -2.86 2.00 12.29
N ASP A 14 -3.49 2.35 13.41
CA ASP A 14 -4.94 2.27 13.57
C ASP A 14 -5.48 3.56 14.21
N PRO A 15 -6.11 4.48 13.45
CA PRO A 15 -6.39 4.39 12.01
C PRO A 15 -5.19 4.71 11.10
N PRO A 16 -5.12 4.15 9.88
CA PRO A 16 -4.11 4.51 8.90
C PRO A 16 -4.46 5.85 8.21
N PRO A 17 -3.46 6.63 7.75
CA PRO A 17 -3.71 7.86 7.00
C PRO A 17 -4.44 7.54 5.70
N ARG A 18 -5.49 8.31 5.39
CA ARG A 18 -6.22 8.16 4.13
C ARG A 18 -5.44 8.73 2.95
N TYR A 19 -4.75 9.83 3.15
CA TYR A 19 -4.04 10.50 2.06
C TYR A 19 -2.57 10.63 2.38
N PHE A 20 -1.76 10.57 1.32
CA PHE A 20 -0.39 11.06 1.38
C PHE A 20 -0.07 11.90 0.15
N ALA A 21 0.89 12.80 0.33
CA ALA A 21 1.45 13.60 -0.73
C ALA A 21 2.97 13.39 -0.80
N LEU A 22 3.48 13.39 -2.02
CA LEU A 22 4.91 13.45 -2.29
C LEU A 22 5.21 14.73 -3.06
N HIS A 23 5.98 15.62 -2.45
CA HIS A 23 6.57 16.77 -3.12
C HIS A 23 7.98 16.40 -3.57
N VAL A 24 8.21 16.40 -4.87
CA VAL A 24 9.50 16.12 -5.48
C VAL A 24 10.39 17.35 -5.37
N LEU A 25 11.28 17.40 -4.38
CA LEU A 25 12.24 18.51 -4.26
C LEU A 25 13.38 18.35 -5.28
N ALA A 26 13.82 17.11 -5.49
CA ALA A 26 14.77 16.73 -6.53
C ALA A 26 14.41 15.33 -7.08
N ALA A 27 14.08 15.26 -8.37
CA ALA A 27 13.81 14.00 -9.06
C ALA A 27 15.11 13.19 -9.24
N ASP A 28 14.96 11.87 -9.42
CA ASP A 28 16.09 11.00 -9.79
C ASP A 28 16.51 11.29 -11.23
N ARG A 29 17.81 11.52 -11.47
CA ARG A 29 18.34 11.83 -12.81
C ARG A 29 18.90 10.60 -13.55
N PHE A 30 18.96 9.44 -12.89
CA PHE A 30 19.63 8.24 -13.40
C PHE A 30 18.65 7.06 -13.59
N GLY A 31 17.36 7.36 -13.78
CA GLY A 31 16.32 6.36 -14.08
C GLY A 31 15.83 5.54 -12.89
N GLY A 32 16.29 5.85 -11.68
CA GLY A 32 15.86 5.19 -10.44
C GLY A 32 14.67 5.88 -9.78
N GLY A 33 14.25 5.33 -8.64
CA GLY A 33 13.24 5.93 -7.76
C GLY A 33 11.88 6.24 -8.39
N THR A 34 11.53 5.56 -9.47
CA THR A 34 10.23 5.63 -10.15
C THR A 34 9.14 5.20 -9.18
N LEU A 35 8.20 6.11 -8.92
CA LEU A 35 7.00 5.80 -8.16
C LEU A 35 6.02 5.05 -9.08
N SER A 36 5.56 3.90 -8.64
CA SER A 36 4.54 3.13 -9.35
C SER A 36 3.29 3.07 -8.47
N VAL A 37 2.11 3.26 -9.06
CA VAL A 37 0.84 3.20 -8.33
C VAL A 37 -0.13 2.29 -9.06
N VAL A 38 -0.88 1.48 -8.33
CA VAL A 38 -1.91 0.60 -8.89
C VAL A 38 -3.20 0.73 -8.08
N PRO A 39 -4.37 0.89 -8.73
CA PRO A 39 -5.61 1.07 -8.01
C PRO A 39 -6.12 -0.29 -7.48
N VAL A 40 -6.55 -0.30 -6.21
CA VAL A 40 -6.96 -1.52 -5.50
C VAL A 40 -8.10 -2.26 -6.21
N HIS A 41 -9.06 -1.54 -6.81
CA HIS A 41 -10.19 -2.18 -7.49
C HIS A 41 -9.76 -3.10 -8.64
N ARG A 42 -8.72 -2.74 -9.40
CA ARG A 42 -8.20 -3.59 -10.50
C ARG A 42 -7.60 -4.89 -10.00
N LEU A 43 -7.01 -4.86 -8.80
CA LEU A 43 -6.51 -6.06 -8.15
C LEU A 43 -7.65 -6.95 -7.66
N VAL A 44 -8.66 -6.35 -7.02
CA VAL A 44 -9.82 -7.07 -6.47
C VAL A 44 -10.68 -7.69 -7.57
N GLU A 45 -10.82 -7.05 -8.74
CA GLU A 45 -11.51 -7.59 -9.92
C GLU A 45 -10.92 -8.93 -10.42
N CYS A 46 -9.69 -9.27 -10.01
CA CYS A 46 -9.00 -10.50 -10.43
C CYS A 46 -9.02 -11.60 -9.38
N LEU A 47 -9.61 -11.35 -8.20
CA LEU A 47 -9.73 -12.32 -7.12
C LEU A 47 -11.12 -12.97 -7.16
N ASP A 48 -11.19 -14.23 -6.74
CA ASP A 48 -12.49 -14.89 -6.56
C ASP A 48 -13.21 -14.37 -5.31
N ASP A 49 -14.52 -14.63 -5.25
CA ASP A 49 -15.37 -14.13 -4.16
C ASP A 49 -14.98 -14.71 -2.80
N ALA A 50 -14.46 -15.95 -2.76
CA ALA A 50 -14.03 -16.59 -1.53
C ALA A 50 -12.78 -15.91 -0.94
N THR A 51 -11.80 -15.60 -1.79
CA THR A 51 -10.60 -14.85 -1.44
C THR A 51 -10.96 -13.47 -0.95
N VAL A 52 -11.84 -12.78 -1.67
CA VAL A 52 -12.32 -11.45 -1.27
C VAL A 52 -13.03 -11.48 0.09
N ALA A 53 -13.91 -12.46 0.31
CA ALA A 53 -14.58 -12.63 1.59
C ALA A 53 -13.58 -12.88 2.74
N GLN A 54 -12.58 -13.73 2.51
CA GLN A 54 -11.54 -14.01 3.51
C GLN A 54 -10.67 -12.80 3.82
N LEU A 55 -10.27 -12.01 2.81
CA LEU A 55 -9.49 -10.77 3.00
C LEU A 55 -10.23 -9.69 3.80
N MET A 56 -11.57 -9.79 3.87
CA MET A 56 -12.44 -8.90 4.65
C MET A 56 -12.63 -9.36 6.11
N LEU A 57 -12.11 -10.52 6.51
CA LEU A 57 -12.12 -11.00 7.89
C LEU A 57 -10.88 -10.51 8.65
N PRO A 58 -10.95 -10.27 9.98
CA PRO A 58 -9.83 -9.85 10.81
C PRO A 58 -8.81 -10.97 11.11
N ASP A 59 -8.56 -11.85 10.14
CA ASP A 59 -7.69 -13.03 10.28
C ASP A 59 -6.23 -12.74 9.91
N TYR A 60 -5.81 -11.48 10.02
CA TYR A 60 -4.47 -11.04 9.64
C TYR A 60 -3.86 -10.19 10.73
N ARG A 61 -2.72 -10.65 11.23
CA ARG A 61 -1.88 -9.92 12.16
C ARG A 61 -0.91 -9.02 11.40
N ILE A 62 -0.99 -7.72 11.66
CA ILE A 62 -0.13 -6.70 11.08
C ILE A 62 0.84 -6.24 12.16
N ARG A 63 2.11 -6.63 12.03
CA ARG A 63 3.18 -6.25 12.95
C ARG A 63 3.51 -4.76 12.82
N ILE A 64 3.60 -4.07 13.95
CA ILE A 64 4.12 -2.70 14.00
C ILE A 64 5.66 -2.78 13.98
N PRO A 65 6.35 -2.19 12.98
CA PRO A 65 7.81 -2.19 12.98
C PRO A 65 8.37 -1.47 14.21
N ALA A 66 9.53 -1.92 14.71
CA ALA A 66 10.07 -1.49 15.99
C ALA A 66 10.29 0.02 16.07
N GLU A 67 10.72 0.62 14.97
CA GLU A 67 10.94 2.04 14.80
C GLU A 67 9.65 2.90 14.86
N PHE A 68 8.48 2.27 14.79
CA PHE A 68 7.17 2.94 14.86
C PHE A 68 6.36 2.57 16.10
N LEU A 69 6.93 1.81 17.06
CA LEU A 69 6.26 1.48 18.31
C LEU A 69 6.05 2.74 19.16
N LYS A 70 4.77 3.07 19.43
CA LYS A 70 4.37 4.13 20.36
C LYS A 70 4.13 3.60 21.77
N ASN A 71 3.74 2.33 21.87
CA ASN A 71 3.52 1.59 23.10
C ASN A 71 4.21 0.22 22.98
N ALA A 72 5.10 -0.11 23.90
CA ALA A 72 5.86 -1.37 23.89
C ALA A 72 4.98 -2.63 24.08
N GLU A 73 3.78 -2.47 24.64
CA GLU A 73 2.81 -3.55 24.87
C GLU A 73 2.00 -3.88 23.61
N CYS A 74 1.76 -2.88 22.76
CA CYS A 74 1.03 -3.06 21.50
C CYS A 74 2.02 -3.18 20.33
N ARG A 75 2.28 -4.41 19.91
CA ARG A 75 3.27 -4.72 18.85
C ARG A 75 2.65 -5.11 17.52
N HIS A 76 1.34 -5.26 17.48
CA HIS A 76 0.60 -5.65 16.29
C HIS A 76 -0.87 -5.23 16.40
N ILE A 77 -1.56 -5.28 15.28
CA ILE A 77 -3.02 -5.17 15.19
C ILE A 77 -3.56 -6.34 14.38
N ASP A 78 -4.71 -6.88 14.78
CA ASP A 78 -5.41 -7.94 14.05
C ASP A 78 -6.59 -7.29 13.31
N LYS A 79 -6.52 -7.21 11.98
CA LYS A 79 -7.44 -6.41 11.15
C LYS A 79 -7.64 -7.06 9.77
N PRO A 80 -8.76 -6.81 9.09
CA PRO A 80 -8.91 -7.23 7.70
C PRO A 80 -7.94 -6.49 6.79
N LEU A 81 -7.60 -7.08 5.65
CA LEU A 81 -6.75 -6.44 4.63
C LEU A 81 -7.58 -5.66 3.61
N LEU A 82 -8.85 -6.02 3.44
CA LEU A 82 -9.77 -5.43 2.47
C LEU A 82 -11.05 -4.94 3.16
N LEU A 83 -11.58 -3.81 2.69
CA LEU A 83 -12.94 -3.35 3.01
C LEU A 83 -13.68 -2.98 1.73
N ARG A 84 -15.00 -3.15 1.77
CA ARG A 84 -15.92 -2.56 0.79
C ARG A 84 -16.61 -1.35 1.41
N SER A 85 -16.82 -0.30 0.62
CA SER A 85 -17.55 0.87 1.10
C SER A 85 -19.02 0.52 1.33
N ALA A 86 -19.54 0.86 2.51
CA ALA A 86 -20.97 0.71 2.82
C ALA A 86 -21.88 1.66 2.03
N ILE A 87 -21.33 2.77 1.52
CA ILE A 87 -22.11 3.87 0.92
C ILE A 87 -21.94 3.92 -0.61
N LYS A 88 -20.80 3.44 -1.14
CA LYS A 88 -20.51 3.48 -2.58
C LYS A 88 -20.21 2.08 -3.12
N VAL A 89 -21.16 1.54 -3.89
CA VAL A 89 -21.01 0.27 -4.61
C VAL A 89 -19.73 0.30 -5.46
N GLY A 90 -18.97 -0.80 -5.42
CA GLY A 90 -17.73 -0.95 -6.18
C GLY A 90 -16.51 -0.24 -5.58
N VAL A 91 -16.65 0.58 -4.53
CA VAL A 91 -15.49 1.16 -3.85
C VAL A 91 -14.90 0.16 -2.88
N VAL A 92 -13.66 -0.23 -3.15
CA VAL A 92 -12.84 -1.07 -2.28
C VAL A 92 -11.67 -0.30 -1.70
N MET A 93 -11.29 -0.66 -0.47
CA MET A 93 -10.18 -0.10 0.26
C MET A 93 -9.27 -1.22 0.75
N MET A 94 -7.98 -0.98 0.78
CA MET A 94 -6.99 -1.97 1.21
C MET A 94 -6.05 -1.37 2.23
N ARG A 95 -5.55 -2.22 3.14
CA ARG A 95 -4.33 -1.99 3.91
C ARG A 95 -3.40 -3.15 3.65
N PHE A 96 -2.21 -2.87 3.15
CA PHE A 96 -1.32 -3.94 2.72
C PHE A 96 0.14 -3.53 2.84
N ARG A 97 0.94 -4.43 3.39
CA ARG A 97 2.41 -4.41 3.34
C ARG A 97 2.89 -5.82 3.67
N ALA A 98 3.39 -6.54 2.66
CA ALA A 98 3.60 -7.98 2.74
C ALA A 98 4.53 -8.42 3.89
N ASP A 99 5.63 -7.70 4.14
CA ASP A 99 6.66 -8.06 5.11
C ASP A 99 6.24 -7.96 6.59
N ILE A 100 5.06 -7.40 6.86
CA ILE A 100 4.54 -7.24 8.21
C ILE A 100 3.21 -7.96 8.44
N ILE A 101 2.68 -8.68 7.44
CA ILE A 101 1.42 -9.42 7.56
C ILE A 101 1.72 -10.87 7.91
N THR A 102 0.97 -11.42 8.88
CA THR A 102 0.95 -12.84 9.21
C THR A 102 -0.50 -13.31 9.21
N PRO A 103 -0.88 -14.27 8.34
CA PRO A 103 -2.22 -14.87 8.38
C PRO A 103 -2.40 -15.68 9.67
N LEU A 104 -3.59 -15.66 10.25
CA LEU A 104 -3.90 -16.33 11.52
C LEU A 104 -4.44 -17.75 11.36
N ASN A 105 -4.81 -18.15 10.13
CA ASN A 105 -5.30 -19.49 9.80
C ASN A 105 -4.96 -19.87 8.34
N ALA A 106 -5.22 -21.13 7.97
CA ALA A 106 -4.89 -21.67 6.66
C ALA A 106 -5.67 -20.99 5.50
N THR A 107 -6.95 -20.67 5.72
CA THR A 107 -7.76 -19.98 4.70
C THR A 107 -7.26 -18.56 4.47
N ALA A 108 -6.91 -17.83 5.54
CA ALA A 108 -6.29 -16.52 5.47
C ALA A 108 -4.94 -16.55 4.77
N ALA A 109 -4.12 -17.58 5.02
CA ALA A 109 -2.83 -17.77 4.35
C ALA A 109 -3.03 -17.94 2.84
N ARG A 110 -3.97 -18.80 2.44
CA ARG A 110 -4.30 -19.00 1.03
C ARG A 110 -4.78 -17.72 0.35
N ALA A 111 -5.71 -17.00 0.97
CA ALA A 111 -6.21 -15.74 0.42
C ALA A 111 -5.12 -14.65 0.30
N LEU A 112 -4.12 -14.65 1.19
CA LEU A 112 -2.96 -13.77 1.10
C LEU A 112 -2.02 -14.17 -0.05
N GLU A 113 -1.79 -15.48 -0.25
CA GLU A 113 -1.03 -16.00 -1.39
C GLU A 113 -1.68 -15.58 -2.71
N ASP A 114 -2.99 -15.81 -2.85
CA ASP A 114 -3.75 -15.46 -4.05
C ASP A 114 -3.68 -13.94 -4.33
N LEU A 115 -3.83 -13.11 -3.29
CA LEU A 115 -3.65 -11.65 -3.40
C LEU A 115 -2.24 -11.28 -3.89
N GLN A 116 -1.20 -11.89 -3.32
CA GLN A 116 0.19 -11.62 -3.70
C GLN A 116 0.50 -12.09 -5.11
N GLU A 117 -0.08 -13.21 -5.54
CA GLU A 117 0.04 -13.72 -6.89
C GLU A 117 -0.59 -12.75 -7.90
N GLN A 118 -1.85 -12.35 -7.68
CA GLN A 118 -2.50 -11.36 -8.54
C GLN A 118 -1.74 -10.04 -8.57
N LEU A 119 -1.16 -9.60 -7.45
CA LEU A 119 -0.38 -8.37 -7.39
C LEU A 119 0.89 -8.45 -8.26
N LYS A 120 1.55 -9.61 -8.34
CA LYS A 120 2.72 -9.79 -9.23
C LYS A 120 2.35 -9.63 -10.71
N TYR A 121 1.22 -10.21 -11.13
CA TYR A 121 0.82 -10.21 -12.54
C TYR A 121 0.07 -8.94 -12.95
N LYS A 122 -0.89 -8.49 -12.14
CA LYS A 122 -1.80 -7.38 -12.48
C LYS A 122 -1.20 -6.01 -12.23
N ALA A 123 -0.26 -5.90 -11.29
CA ALA A 123 0.42 -4.62 -11.11
C ALA A 123 1.22 -4.24 -12.35
N ALA A 124 1.75 -5.18 -13.13
CA ALA A 124 2.45 -4.86 -14.38
C ALA A 124 1.53 -4.24 -15.44
N ASP A 125 0.27 -4.68 -15.51
CA ASP A 125 -0.71 -4.21 -16.51
C ASP A 125 -1.43 -2.92 -16.08
N ALA A 126 -1.80 -2.83 -14.81
CA ALA A 126 -2.62 -1.73 -14.29
C ALA A 126 -1.82 -0.61 -13.62
N ALA A 127 -0.50 -0.76 -13.42
CA ALA A 127 0.29 0.27 -12.75
C ALA A 127 0.55 1.48 -13.65
N ILE A 128 0.47 2.65 -13.03
CA ILE A 128 0.97 3.89 -13.59
C ILE A 128 2.38 4.10 -13.06
N HIS A 129 3.36 4.06 -13.95
CA HIS A 129 4.75 4.39 -13.64
C HIS A 129 5.01 5.88 -13.84
N LEU A 130 5.39 6.54 -12.75
CA LEU A 130 5.68 7.97 -12.65
C LEU A 130 7.20 8.17 -12.61
N THR A 131 7.80 8.10 -13.79
CA THR A 131 9.23 8.39 -14.00
C THR A 131 9.53 9.86 -13.74
N ALA A 132 10.81 10.25 -13.66
CA ALA A 132 11.20 11.66 -13.50
C ALA A 132 10.65 12.58 -14.60
N GLY A 133 10.42 12.07 -15.82
CA GLY A 133 9.79 12.84 -16.89
C GLY A 133 8.29 13.10 -16.68
N ARG A 134 7.60 12.23 -15.94
CA ARG A 134 6.16 12.36 -15.61
C ARG A 134 5.91 13.01 -14.26
N LEU A 135 6.86 12.89 -13.34
CA LEU A 135 6.83 13.50 -12.01
C LEU A 135 8.17 14.22 -11.73
N PRO A 136 8.45 15.34 -12.43
CA PRO A 136 9.71 16.07 -12.31
C PRO A 136 9.84 16.81 -10.97
N SER A 137 11.02 17.37 -10.72
CA SER A 137 11.24 18.29 -9.59
C SER A 137 10.19 19.40 -9.54
N HIS A 138 9.84 19.82 -8.33
CA HIS A 138 8.77 20.76 -7.99
C HIS A 138 7.34 20.26 -8.25
N SER A 139 7.17 18.99 -8.64
CA SER A 139 5.84 18.37 -8.72
C SER A 139 5.34 17.93 -7.36
N ILE A 140 4.02 17.93 -7.20
CA ILE A 140 3.33 17.34 -6.05
C ILE A 140 2.33 16.31 -6.57
N ILE A 141 2.37 15.10 -6.03
CA ILE A 141 1.33 14.09 -6.23
C ILE A 141 0.60 13.84 -4.92
N LEU A 142 -0.73 13.73 -4.99
CA LEU A 142 -1.61 13.38 -3.88
C LEU A 142 -2.27 12.04 -4.19
N ILE A 143 -2.27 11.11 -3.23
CA ILE A 143 -2.76 9.75 -3.40
C ILE A 143 -3.74 9.42 -2.27
N ASP A 144 -4.89 8.83 -2.63
CA ASP A 144 -5.78 8.15 -1.69
C ASP A 144 -5.17 6.79 -1.34
N ASN A 145 -4.46 6.76 -0.22
CA ASN A 145 -3.71 5.62 0.31
C ASN A 145 -4.58 4.39 0.58
N ARG A 146 -5.89 4.55 0.73
CA ARG A 146 -6.81 3.42 0.93
C ARG A 146 -7.15 2.74 -0.39
N ARG A 147 -7.07 3.47 -1.50
CA ARG A 147 -7.56 3.03 -2.82
C ARG A 147 -6.44 2.73 -3.81
N TRP A 148 -5.21 3.02 -3.46
CA TRP A 148 -4.03 2.84 -4.30
C TRP A 148 -2.91 2.18 -3.51
N LEU A 149 -2.36 1.09 -4.07
CA LEU A 149 -1.06 0.59 -3.64
C LEU A 149 0.02 1.39 -4.37
N HIS A 150 1.18 1.50 -3.74
CA HIS A 150 2.33 2.12 -4.36
C HIS A 150 3.60 1.32 -4.10
N ALA A 151 4.52 1.41 -5.05
CA ALA A 151 5.84 0.79 -5.02
C ALA A 151 6.87 1.77 -5.56
N ARG A 152 8.14 1.49 -5.31
CA ARG A 152 9.25 2.26 -5.84
C ARG A 152 10.36 1.32 -6.26
N ASN A 153 10.90 1.47 -7.47
CA ASN A 153 12.12 0.76 -7.82
C ASN A 153 13.34 1.35 -7.07
N THR A 154 14.48 0.72 -7.28
CA THR A 154 15.77 1.10 -6.71
C THR A 154 16.08 2.56 -7.00
N VAL A 155 16.50 3.30 -5.98
CA VAL A 155 16.98 4.68 -6.13
C VAL A 155 18.45 4.64 -6.54
N THR A 156 18.76 5.29 -7.65
CA THR A 156 20.12 5.34 -8.23
C THR A 156 20.75 6.72 -8.09
N ASP A 157 19.97 7.77 -7.83
CA ASP A 157 20.48 9.13 -7.57
C ASP A 157 20.53 9.46 -6.07
N PRO A 158 21.73 9.67 -5.48
CA PRO A 158 21.86 10.06 -4.08
C PRO A 158 21.33 11.46 -3.78
N GLN A 159 21.14 12.32 -4.81
CA GLN A 159 20.54 13.64 -4.65
C GLN A 159 19.00 13.62 -4.77
N ARG A 160 18.39 12.46 -5.04
CA ARG A 160 16.93 12.34 -5.08
C ARG A 160 16.35 12.72 -3.71
N HIS A 161 15.45 13.69 -3.70
CA HIS A 161 14.86 14.22 -2.47
C HIS A 161 13.35 14.40 -2.62
N LEU A 162 12.60 13.72 -1.75
CA LEU A 162 11.16 13.88 -1.63
C LEU A 162 10.79 14.36 -0.23
N ARG A 163 9.77 15.21 -0.13
CA ARG A 163 9.05 15.48 1.11
C ARG A 163 7.74 14.73 1.10
N ARG A 164 7.48 13.93 2.14
CA ARG A 164 6.24 13.16 2.31
C ARG A 164 5.38 13.77 3.40
N VAL A 165 4.09 13.95 3.12
CA VAL A 165 3.07 14.38 4.10
C VAL A 165 1.95 13.34 4.10
N ARG A 166 1.45 12.99 5.28
CA ARG A 166 0.35 12.03 5.47
C ARG A 166 -0.71 12.68 6.36
N TRP A 167 -2.00 12.50 6.04
CA TRP A 167 -3.09 13.10 6.81
C TRP A 167 -4.39 12.30 6.72
N ASP A 168 -5.42 12.79 7.42
CA ASP A 168 -6.76 12.18 7.49
C ASP A 168 -6.73 10.75 8.02
N ALA A 169 -6.08 10.57 9.17
CA ALA A 169 -6.10 9.33 9.94
C ALA A 169 -7.40 9.25 10.73
N ALA A 170 -8.47 8.78 10.07
CA ALA A 170 -9.81 8.65 10.65
C ALA A 170 -10.28 7.18 10.69
N PRO A 171 -11.03 6.75 11.72
CA PRO A 171 -11.53 5.37 11.85
C PRO A 171 -12.37 4.94 10.65
N VAL A 172 -11.95 3.85 10.01
CA VAL A 172 -12.69 3.16 8.92
C VAL A 172 -12.51 1.64 8.97
N TRP A 173 -11.55 1.13 9.77
CA TRP A 173 -11.11 -0.27 9.86
C TRP A 173 -11.43 -0.93 11.19
#